data_AF-A0A9P5CMB5-F1
#
_entry.id   AF-A0A9P5CMB5-F1
#
_cell.length_a   1.000
_cell.length_b   1.000
_cell.length_c   1.000
_cell.angle_alpha   90.00
_cell.angle_beta   90.00
_cell.angle_gamma   90.00
#
_symmetry.space_group_name_H-M   'P 1'
#
loop_
_entity.id
_entity.type
_entity.pdbx_description
1 polymer ?
#
loop_
_entity_poly.entity_id
_entity_poly.type
_entity_poly.pdbx_seq_one_letter_code
_entity_poly.pdbx_strand_id
1 'polypeptide(L)'
;MDISQQVRYRPLNSECLDVFCRSKATAASHLVVTMLRREGVCIPEPLSIAPAEQNGPGYDYEYWSQSVFHALDDYDRFEDEDYAFAFSIGFRDLDEPDIEGRTPLYGLSIYGRVLMSCYFSYDRMLNIFRKYLWLMEHGADPWTRLPLTDATVAHYIYMSLVPEVWGMSKDVGGSIKDLLGHIEIFFDKFSTLFYDTTRHLALSNPRDHYRCRCSPGGCPPIIWLLRGFSHMLTKWCAYQTRVPESLAETIDLILAKGNPFWTGDQLKSAVRYWTFEALELRHTCNHGGEGEYFQGMDEEEIDEILEEDVFVLSILEELMEEFETRLNLGQESEIVRRNVSFWNEIWLPRVREVRDSLSSHRMRDNQKRQCEEIGVV
;
A
#
# COMPACT_ATOMS: atom_id res chain seq x y z
N MET A 1 13.58 26.26 -45.93
CA MET A 1 13.54 24.88 -45.39
C MET A 1 12.25 24.78 -44.63
N ASP A 2 11.28 24.16 -45.26
CA ASP A 2 9.93 23.95 -44.76
C ASP A 2 9.88 22.52 -44.23
N ILE A 3 9.68 22.36 -42.92
CA ILE A 3 9.48 21.06 -42.28
C ILE A 3 8.07 21.10 -41.71
N SER A 4 7.09 20.97 -42.61
CA SER A 4 5.77 20.47 -42.26
C SER A 4 5.96 19.05 -41.69
N GLN A 5 5.93 18.91 -40.37
CA GLN A 5 5.74 17.61 -39.74
C GLN A 5 4.37 17.09 -40.18
N GLN A 6 4.38 16.18 -41.16
CA GLN A 6 3.23 15.33 -41.44
C GLN A 6 2.96 14.49 -40.21
N VAL A 7 2.02 14.93 -39.38
CA VAL A 7 1.31 14.08 -38.44
C VAL A 7 0.67 12.98 -39.28
N ARG A 8 1.23 11.77 -39.21
CA ARG A 8 0.65 10.60 -39.88
C ARG A 8 -0.66 10.28 -39.18
N TYR A 9 -1.77 10.69 -39.79
CA TYR A 9 -3.10 10.18 -39.47
C TYR A 9 -3.07 8.65 -39.50
N ARG A 10 -3.17 8.01 -38.33
CA ARG A 10 -3.67 6.63 -38.27
C ARG A 10 -5.19 6.73 -38.22
N PRO A 11 -5.92 6.36 -39.29
CA PRO A 11 -7.35 6.19 -39.16
C PRO A 11 -7.59 5.08 -38.13
N LEU A 12 -8.22 5.43 -37.02
CA LEU A 12 -8.81 4.45 -36.14
C LEU A 12 -9.86 3.70 -36.94
N ASN A 13 -9.87 2.36 -36.86
CA ASN A 13 -10.91 1.60 -37.55
C ASN A 13 -12.27 2.06 -36.98
N SER A 14 -13.28 2.15 -37.83
CA SER A 14 -14.61 2.61 -37.42
C SER A 14 -15.27 1.68 -36.39
N GLU A 15 -14.84 0.42 -36.31
CA GLU A 15 -15.34 -0.57 -35.35
C GLU A 15 -14.87 -0.28 -33.91
N CYS A 16 -13.65 0.22 -33.73
CA CYS A 16 -13.03 0.57 -32.46
C CYS A 16 -13.76 1.74 -31.79
N LEU A 17 -14.08 2.77 -32.59
CA LEU A 17 -14.89 3.90 -32.14
C LEU A 17 -16.33 3.47 -31.83
N ASP A 18 -16.92 2.59 -32.64
CA ASP A 18 -18.26 2.07 -32.41
C ASP A 18 -18.37 1.23 -31.11
N VAL A 19 -17.35 0.46 -30.75
CA VAL A 19 -17.31 -0.32 -29.49
C VAL A 19 -17.24 0.62 -28.28
N PHE A 20 -16.36 1.60 -28.30
CA PHE A 20 -16.21 2.58 -27.22
C PHE A 20 -17.46 3.46 -27.05
N CYS A 21 -18.16 3.77 -28.14
CA CYS A 21 -19.37 4.58 -28.10
C CYS A 21 -20.62 3.80 -27.65
N ARG A 22 -20.65 2.47 -27.87
CA ARG A 22 -21.75 1.62 -27.43
C ARG A 22 -21.67 1.25 -25.95
N SER A 23 -20.51 1.37 -25.30
CA SER A 23 -20.30 0.86 -23.94
C SER A 23 -20.82 1.75 -22.81
N LYS A 24 -21.11 3.05 -23.04
CA LYS A 24 -22.02 3.98 -22.31
C LYS A 24 -21.53 5.43 -22.47
N ALA A 25 -22.44 6.39 -22.69
CA ALA A 25 -22.14 7.82 -22.71
C ALA A 25 -21.83 8.34 -21.28
N THR A 26 -20.57 8.28 -20.87
CA THR A 26 -20.10 8.75 -19.55
C THR A 26 -19.19 9.99 -19.68
N ALA A 27 -18.89 10.66 -18.56
CA ALA A 27 -17.98 11.80 -18.52
C ALA A 27 -16.56 11.44 -19.05
N ALA A 28 -16.05 10.25 -18.75
CA ALA A 28 -14.76 9.81 -19.29
C ALA A 28 -14.84 9.47 -20.78
N SER A 29 -15.98 8.97 -21.29
CA SER A 29 -16.18 8.84 -22.74
C SER A 29 -16.11 10.20 -23.44
N HIS A 30 -16.61 11.26 -22.80
CA HIS A 30 -16.47 12.64 -23.24
C HIS A 30 -15.01 13.09 -23.23
N LEU A 31 -14.26 12.76 -22.18
CA LEU A 31 -12.83 13.07 -22.09
C LEU A 31 -12.03 12.35 -23.18
N VAL A 32 -12.22 11.05 -23.37
CA VAL A 32 -11.53 10.26 -24.40
C VAL A 32 -11.87 10.78 -25.80
N VAL A 33 -13.15 11.09 -26.06
CA VAL A 33 -13.58 11.74 -27.31
C VAL A 33 -12.93 13.12 -27.48
N THR A 34 -12.78 13.88 -26.40
CA THR A 34 -12.14 15.20 -26.42
C THR A 34 -10.64 15.10 -26.66
N MET A 35 -9.95 14.14 -26.02
CA MET A 35 -8.53 13.86 -26.22
C MET A 35 -8.26 13.37 -27.65
N LEU A 36 -9.08 12.44 -28.15
CA LEU A 36 -9.00 11.98 -29.53
C LEU A 36 -9.21 13.12 -30.54
N ARG A 37 -10.17 14.01 -30.29
CA ARG A 37 -10.37 15.23 -31.12
C ARG A 37 -9.16 16.16 -31.06
N ARG A 38 -8.53 16.35 -29.89
CA ARG A 38 -7.29 17.15 -29.74
C ARG A 38 -6.12 16.56 -30.53
N GLU A 39 -6.00 15.24 -30.56
CA GLU A 39 -4.99 14.52 -31.36
C GLU A 39 -5.35 14.42 -32.86
N GLY A 40 -6.37 15.15 -33.32
CA GLY A 40 -6.76 15.22 -34.73
C GLY A 40 -7.49 13.99 -35.25
N VAL A 41 -7.97 13.11 -34.38
CA VAL A 41 -8.81 11.97 -34.76
C VAL A 41 -10.21 12.47 -35.10
N CYS A 42 -10.64 12.20 -36.33
CA CYS A 42 -11.97 12.54 -36.81
C CYS A 42 -13.01 11.58 -36.20
N ILE A 43 -13.82 12.08 -35.25
CA ILE A 43 -14.92 11.35 -34.65
C ILE A 43 -16.23 11.82 -35.30
N PRO A 44 -17.03 10.93 -35.92
CA PRO A 44 -18.30 11.30 -36.56
C PRO A 44 -19.26 12.04 -35.60
N GLU A 45 -19.96 13.05 -36.13
CA GLU A 45 -20.85 13.96 -35.40
C GLU A 45 -22.12 13.38 -34.71
N PRO A 46 -22.64 12.15 -34.94
CA PRO A 46 -23.82 11.72 -34.19
C PRO A 46 -23.56 11.40 -32.71
N LEU A 47 -22.31 11.47 -32.25
CA LEU A 47 -21.88 11.07 -30.90
C LEU A 47 -21.83 12.25 -29.90
N SER A 48 -22.72 13.22 -30.05
CA SER A 48 -22.93 14.30 -29.08
C SER A 48 -23.47 13.73 -27.77
N ILE A 49 -22.57 13.32 -26.86
CA ILE A 49 -22.90 13.15 -25.45
C ILE A 49 -23.38 14.53 -24.96
N ALA A 50 -24.62 14.61 -24.47
CA ALA A 50 -25.21 15.86 -24.02
C ALA A 50 -24.25 16.62 -23.08
N PRO A 51 -24.15 17.96 -23.17
CA PRO A 51 -23.38 18.75 -22.24
C PRO A 51 -23.74 18.36 -20.82
N ALA A 52 -22.74 18.22 -19.93
CA ALA A 52 -22.90 17.87 -18.53
C ALA A 52 -23.61 18.98 -17.69
N GLU A 53 -24.56 19.70 -18.28
CA GLU A 53 -25.32 20.79 -17.66
C GLU A 53 -26.38 20.30 -16.64
N GLN A 54 -26.50 18.98 -16.39
CA GLN A 54 -27.48 18.44 -15.44
C GLN A 54 -26.90 17.77 -14.18
N ASN A 55 -25.58 17.66 -14.06
CA ASN A 55 -24.96 17.26 -12.80
C ASN A 55 -24.64 18.55 -12.03
N GLY A 56 -25.25 18.72 -10.85
CA GLY A 56 -25.31 19.99 -10.11
C GLY A 56 -23.97 20.71 -9.87
N PRO A 57 -24.02 21.97 -9.40
CA PRO A 57 -22.83 22.79 -9.18
C PRO A 57 -21.95 22.15 -8.11
N GLY A 58 -20.78 21.64 -8.49
CA GLY A 58 -19.81 21.14 -7.50
C GLY A 58 -18.70 20.22 -8.01
N TYR A 59 -18.83 19.60 -9.18
CA TYR A 59 -17.71 18.86 -9.78
C TYR A 59 -17.12 19.70 -10.91
N ASP A 60 -16.16 20.56 -10.56
CA ASP A 60 -15.35 21.25 -11.56
C ASP A 60 -14.53 20.20 -12.32
N TYR A 61 -15.03 19.87 -13.50
CA TYR A 61 -14.36 19.05 -14.50
C TYR A 61 -13.19 19.80 -15.16
N GLU A 62 -12.51 20.70 -14.45
CA GLU A 62 -11.23 21.32 -14.86
C GLU A 62 -10.03 20.65 -14.19
N TYR A 63 -10.25 19.70 -13.27
CA TYR A 63 -9.23 18.92 -12.56
C TYR A 63 -8.61 17.76 -13.39
N TRP A 64 -8.96 17.60 -14.66
CA TRP A 64 -8.57 16.38 -15.40
C TRP A 64 -7.08 16.38 -15.72
N SER A 65 -6.43 15.42 -15.06
CA SER A 65 -5.29 14.64 -15.50
C SER A 65 -4.82 14.86 -16.93
N GLN A 66 -3.51 15.06 -17.07
CA GLN A 66 -2.84 15.07 -18.37
C GLN A 66 -2.89 13.69 -19.05
N SER A 67 -3.13 12.63 -18.27
CA SER A 67 -3.25 11.27 -18.78
C SER A 67 -4.69 10.78 -18.90
N VAL A 68 -4.95 10.04 -19.98
CA VAL A 68 -6.23 9.35 -20.21
C VAL A 68 -6.48 8.29 -19.15
N PHE A 69 -5.43 7.73 -18.57
CA PHE A 69 -5.52 6.59 -17.66
C PHE A 69 -6.04 7.00 -16.27
N HIS A 70 -5.76 8.21 -15.80
CA HIS A 70 -6.41 8.76 -14.60
C HIS A 70 -7.93 8.86 -14.73
N ALA A 71 -8.44 9.15 -15.93
CA ALA A 71 -9.87 9.25 -16.16
C ALA A 71 -10.56 7.88 -16.18
N LEU A 72 -9.83 6.83 -16.55
CA LEU A 72 -10.28 5.44 -16.50
C LEU A 72 -10.25 4.86 -15.07
N ASP A 73 -9.62 5.58 -14.14
CA ASP A 73 -9.67 5.27 -12.70
C ASP A 73 -10.98 5.70 -12.02
N ASP A 74 -11.89 6.38 -12.73
CA ASP A 74 -13.20 6.79 -12.20
C ASP A 74 -14.15 5.59 -11.91
N TYR A 75 -14.05 5.19 -10.64
CA TYR A 75 -14.99 4.61 -9.69
C TYR A 75 -15.75 3.31 -9.95
N ASP A 76 -16.45 3.03 -11.06
CA ASP A 76 -17.33 1.83 -11.09
C ASP A 76 -17.68 1.32 -12.49
N ARG A 77 -17.09 1.90 -13.54
CA ARG A 77 -17.66 1.78 -14.89
C ARG A 77 -16.70 1.30 -15.97
N PHE A 78 -15.40 1.25 -15.68
CA PHE A 78 -14.39 0.91 -16.66
C PHE A 78 -13.87 -0.51 -16.41
N GLU A 79 -13.98 -1.32 -17.46
CA GLU A 79 -13.49 -2.69 -17.51
C GLU A 79 -12.04 -2.70 -18.01
N ASP A 80 -11.33 -3.82 -17.84
CA ASP A 80 -9.96 -4.01 -18.36
C ASP A 80 -9.86 -3.71 -19.88
N GLU A 81 -10.98 -3.86 -20.59
CA GLU A 81 -11.13 -3.56 -22.01
C GLU A 81 -10.89 -2.08 -22.34
N ASP A 82 -11.23 -1.14 -21.46
CA ASP A 82 -11.09 0.29 -21.71
C ASP A 82 -9.63 0.74 -21.66
N TYR A 83 -8.88 0.19 -20.71
CA TYR A 83 -7.42 0.35 -20.60
C TYR A 83 -6.71 -0.20 -21.85
N ALA A 84 -7.04 -1.45 -22.20
CA ALA A 84 -6.51 -2.10 -23.39
C ALA A 84 -6.88 -1.33 -24.67
N PHE A 85 -8.10 -0.80 -24.75
CA PHE A 85 -8.56 0.00 -25.86
C PHE A 85 -7.76 1.30 -25.98
N ALA A 86 -7.67 2.12 -24.93
CA ALA A 86 -6.90 3.35 -24.91
C ALA A 86 -5.44 3.11 -25.32
N PHE A 87 -4.84 2.03 -24.82
CA PHE A 87 -3.50 1.63 -25.25
C PHE A 87 -3.43 1.19 -26.71
N SER A 88 -4.42 0.44 -27.21
CA SER A 88 -4.43 -0.02 -28.61
C SER A 88 -4.51 1.13 -29.62
N ILE A 89 -5.17 2.23 -29.25
CA ILE A 89 -5.38 3.40 -30.11
C ILE A 89 -4.24 4.44 -30.04
N GLY A 90 -3.29 4.26 -29.13
CA GLY A 90 -2.01 4.99 -29.14
C GLY A 90 -1.64 5.73 -27.86
N PHE A 91 -2.50 5.76 -26.84
CA PHE A 91 -2.18 6.41 -25.56
C PHE A 91 -1.09 5.65 -24.80
N ARG A 92 -0.09 6.35 -24.26
CA ARG A 92 1.15 5.78 -23.64
C ARG A 92 1.61 6.53 -22.38
N ASP A 93 0.84 7.53 -21.99
CA ASP A 93 0.95 8.44 -20.86
C ASP A 93 0.65 7.75 -19.52
N LEU A 94 1.21 6.56 -19.30
CA LEU A 94 0.98 5.74 -18.10
C LEU A 94 1.63 6.30 -16.84
N ASP A 95 2.64 7.14 -16.99
CA ASP A 95 3.39 7.80 -15.90
C ASP A 95 3.29 9.33 -15.95
N GLU A 96 2.49 9.88 -16.86
CA GLU A 96 2.31 11.33 -16.95
C GLU A 96 1.55 11.81 -15.71
N PRO A 97 2.11 12.71 -14.88
CA PRO A 97 1.44 13.15 -13.67
C PRO A 97 0.26 14.07 -13.96
N ASP A 98 -0.75 14.04 -13.09
CA ASP A 98 -1.81 15.06 -13.06
C ASP A 98 -1.30 16.38 -12.45
N ILE A 99 -2.22 17.35 -12.28
CA ILE A 99 -1.89 18.66 -11.71
C ILE A 99 -1.41 18.61 -10.25
N GLU A 100 -1.66 17.51 -9.55
CA GLU A 100 -1.20 17.26 -8.18
C GLU A 100 0.12 16.46 -8.16
N GLY A 101 0.69 16.16 -9.32
CA GLY A 101 1.93 15.38 -9.44
C GLY A 101 1.69 13.87 -9.36
N ARG A 102 0.43 13.40 -9.48
CA ARG A 102 0.09 11.99 -9.34
C ARG A 102 0.12 11.28 -10.67
N THR A 103 0.84 10.17 -10.78
CA THR A 103 0.71 9.27 -11.94
C THR A 103 -0.62 8.50 -11.88
N PRO A 104 -1.13 7.92 -12.98
CA PRO A 104 -2.31 7.04 -12.96
C PRO A 104 -2.19 5.94 -11.90
N LEU A 105 -1.02 5.29 -11.85
CA LEU A 105 -0.75 4.24 -10.88
C LEU A 105 -0.79 4.75 -9.41
N TYR A 106 -0.29 5.97 -9.15
CA TYR A 106 -0.41 6.59 -7.83
C TYR A 106 -1.85 7.00 -7.49
N GLY A 107 -2.56 7.62 -8.44
CA GLY A 107 -3.97 7.99 -8.30
C GLY A 107 -4.81 6.80 -7.85
N LEU A 108 -4.70 5.68 -8.58
CA LEU A 108 -5.39 4.44 -8.24
C LEU A 108 -5.10 3.95 -6.80
N SER A 109 -3.86 4.12 -6.32
CA SER A 109 -3.45 3.73 -4.96
C SER A 109 -4.05 4.55 -3.83
N ILE A 110 -4.25 5.86 -4.08
CA ILE A 110 -4.94 6.74 -3.15
C ILE A 110 -6.43 6.41 -3.12
N TYR A 111 -7.04 6.28 -4.29
CA TYR A 111 -8.47 6.07 -4.41
C TYR A 111 -8.89 4.71 -3.86
N GLY A 112 -8.07 3.67 -4.04
CA GLY A 112 -8.29 2.38 -3.39
C GLY A 112 -8.45 2.54 -1.88
N ARG A 113 -7.60 3.34 -1.24
CA ARG A 113 -7.66 3.59 0.21
C ARG A 113 -8.93 4.33 0.63
N VAL A 114 -9.30 5.40 -0.06
CA VAL A 114 -10.50 6.19 0.29
C VAL A 114 -11.76 5.33 0.14
N LEU A 115 -11.82 4.51 -0.90
CA LEU A 115 -12.97 3.66 -1.20
C LEU A 115 -13.15 2.48 -0.26
N MET A 116 -12.05 1.90 0.20
CA MET A 116 -12.08 0.75 1.11
C MET A 116 -12.73 1.08 2.46
N SER A 117 -12.76 2.36 2.84
CA SER A 117 -13.39 2.80 4.08
C SER A 117 -14.93 2.92 4.04
N CYS A 118 -15.56 2.98 2.85
CA CYS A 118 -16.95 3.45 2.71
C CYS A 118 -17.96 2.44 2.13
N TYR A 119 -17.60 1.62 1.13
CA TYR A 119 -18.55 0.70 0.46
C TYR A 119 -17.83 -0.53 -0.09
N PHE A 120 -17.84 -1.63 0.67
CA PHE A 120 -17.05 -2.82 0.38
C PHE A 120 -17.77 -3.75 -0.60
N SER A 121 -17.23 -3.91 -1.81
CA SER A 121 -17.46 -5.12 -2.63
C SER A 121 -16.12 -5.74 -2.98
N TYR A 122 -16.03 -7.07 -2.88
CA TYR A 122 -14.83 -7.81 -3.27
C TYR A 122 -14.46 -7.54 -4.74
N ASP A 123 -15.47 -7.38 -5.59
CA ASP A 123 -15.29 -7.10 -7.02
C ASP A 123 -14.53 -5.80 -7.26
N ARG A 124 -14.76 -4.76 -6.43
CA ARG A 124 -14.04 -3.49 -6.57
C ARG A 124 -12.55 -3.62 -6.24
N MET A 125 -12.21 -4.38 -5.20
CA MET A 125 -10.80 -4.67 -4.89
C MET A 125 -10.14 -5.50 -6.01
N LEU A 126 -10.87 -6.47 -6.57
CA LEU A 126 -10.36 -7.26 -7.70
C LEU A 126 -10.05 -6.36 -8.89
N ASN A 127 -10.94 -5.42 -9.21
CA ASN A 127 -10.75 -4.47 -10.29
C ASN A 127 -9.56 -3.54 -10.03
N ILE A 128 -9.36 -3.07 -8.81
CA ILE A 128 -8.17 -2.27 -8.45
C ILE A 128 -6.89 -3.07 -8.69
N PHE A 129 -6.82 -4.33 -8.24
CA PHE A 129 -5.62 -5.16 -8.44
C PHE A 129 -5.37 -5.49 -9.91
N ARG A 130 -6.43 -5.74 -10.69
CA ARG A 130 -6.31 -5.91 -12.15
C ARG A 130 -5.75 -4.67 -12.82
N LYS A 131 -6.23 -3.48 -12.43
CA LYS A 131 -5.72 -2.21 -12.97
C LYS A 131 -4.26 -1.97 -12.59
N TYR A 132 -3.84 -2.25 -11.35
CA TYR A 132 -2.41 -2.18 -10.97
C TYR A 132 -1.56 -3.07 -11.86
N LEU A 133 -1.96 -4.34 -12.01
CA LEU A 133 -1.25 -5.30 -12.83
C LEU A 133 -1.17 -4.84 -14.27
N TRP A 134 -2.30 -4.45 -14.85
CA TRP A 134 -2.37 -3.99 -16.23
C TRP A 134 -1.43 -2.80 -16.44
N LEU A 135 -1.49 -1.78 -15.58
CA LEU A 135 -0.62 -0.59 -15.68
C LEU A 135 0.86 -0.98 -15.62
N MET A 136 1.26 -1.80 -14.65
CA MET A 136 2.66 -2.24 -14.48
C MET A 136 3.13 -3.13 -15.65
N GLU A 137 2.29 -4.03 -16.16
CA GLU A 137 2.60 -4.88 -17.31
C GLU A 137 2.77 -4.07 -18.61
N HIS A 138 2.14 -2.90 -18.69
CA HIS A 138 2.23 -2.00 -19.83
C HIS A 138 3.29 -0.89 -19.66
N GLY A 139 4.05 -0.93 -18.57
CA GLY A 139 5.25 -0.11 -18.38
C GLY A 139 5.09 1.07 -17.43
N ALA A 140 3.98 1.20 -16.71
CA ALA A 140 3.87 2.18 -15.63
C ALA A 140 4.93 1.88 -14.53
N ASP A 141 5.57 2.91 -14.01
CA ASP A 141 6.67 2.79 -13.06
C ASP A 141 6.20 2.89 -11.59
N PRO A 142 6.10 1.76 -10.85
CA PRO A 142 5.76 1.80 -9.42
C PRO A 142 6.88 2.41 -8.56
N TRP A 143 8.06 2.68 -9.12
CA TRP A 143 9.22 3.21 -8.41
C TRP A 143 9.33 4.73 -8.47
N THR A 144 8.43 5.39 -9.20
CA THR A 144 8.32 6.86 -9.22
C THR A 144 8.19 7.39 -7.78
N ARG A 145 9.08 8.31 -7.41
CA ARG A 145 9.03 9.03 -6.12
C ARG A 145 7.98 10.11 -6.17
N LEU A 146 7.31 10.32 -5.05
CA LEU A 146 6.24 11.31 -4.93
C LEU A 146 6.84 12.69 -4.55
N PRO A 147 6.22 13.79 -4.97
CA PRO A 147 6.79 15.12 -4.73
C PRO A 147 6.67 15.59 -3.27
N LEU A 148 5.69 15.07 -2.52
CA LEU A 148 5.44 15.45 -1.12
C LEU A 148 6.00 14.46 -0.11
N THR A 149 6.30 13.24 -0.56
CA THR A 149 6.83 12.18 0.30
C THR A 149 8.01 11.52 -0.41
N ASP A 150 9.07 11.18 0.31
CA ASP A 150 10.16 10.39 -0.26
C ASP A 150 9.76 8.92 -0.54
N ALA A 151 8.48 8.58 -0.38
CA ALA A 151 7.94 7.30 -0.76
C ALA A 151 7.77 7.18 -2.28
N THR A 152 7.70 5.94 -2.74
CA THR A 152 7.38 5.62 -4.14
C THR A 152 5.92 5.20 -4.27
N VAL A 153 5.41 5.19 -5.50
CA VAL A 153 4.07 4.65 -5.81
C VAL A 153 3.88 3.23 -5.25
N ALA A 154 4.90 2.37 -5.31
CA ALA A 154 4.89 1.03 -4.73
C ALA A 154 4.53 1.00 -3.24
N HIS A 155 4.98 1.98 -2.46
CA HIS A 155 4.67 2.05 -1.03
C HIS A 155 3.15 2.20 -0.81
N TYR A 156 2.50 3.03 -1.63
CA TYR A 156 1.06 3.24 -1.58
C TYR A 156 0.28 2.06 -2.16
N ILE A 157 0.77 1.44 -3.24
CA ILE A 157 0.17 0.18 -3.74
C ILE A 157 0.17 -0.85 -2.62
N TYR A 158 1.32 -1.14 -1.98
CA TYR A 158 1.40 -2.09 -0.88
C TYR A 158 0.46 -1.75 0.28
N MET A 159 0.33 -0.46 0.63
CA MET A 159 -0.63 -0.04 1.64
C MET A 159 -2.08 -0.30 1.21
N SER A 160 -2.41 -0.09 -0.07
CA SER A 160 -3.75 -0.37 -0.63
C SER A 160 -4.07 -1.85 -0.77
N LEU A 161 -3.05 -2.73 -0.79
CA LEU A 161 -3.25 -4.18 -0.82
C LEU A 161 -3.81 -4.73 0.48
N VAL A 162 -3.74 -3.95 1.57
CA VAL A 162 -4.30 -4.34 2.86
C VAL A 162 -5.80 -4.08 2.85
N PRO A 163 -6.66 -5.12 2.86
CA PRO A 163 -8.10 -4.93 2.87
C PRO A 163 -8.48 -4.08 4.07
N GLU A 164 -9.15 -2.96 3.88
CA GLU A 164 -9.66 -2.18 5.02
C GLU A 164 -10.90 -2.90 5.52
N VAL A 165 -10.70 -3.94 6.35
CA VAL A 165 -11.78 -4.78 6.94
C VAL A 165 -12.75 -3.93 7.79
N TRP A 166 -12.46 -2.64 7.98
CA TRP A 166 -13.31 -1.64 8.62
C TRP A 166 -14.73 -1.61 8.05
N GLY A 167 -14.91 -1.76 6.73
CA GLY A 167 -16.24 -1.82 6.11
C GLY A 167 -17.06 -3.05 6.52
N MET A 168 -16.38 -4.14 6.90
CA MET A 168 -17.00 -5.39 7.33
C MET A 168 -17.21 -5.47 8.86
N SER A 169 -16.52 -4.61 9.62
CA SER A 169 -16.47 -4.67 11.09
C SER A 169 -17.60 -3.95 11.79
N LYS A 170 -18.22 -2.95 11.15
CA LYS A 170 -19.25 -2.10 11.81
C LYS A 170 -20.44 -2.92 12.33
N ASP A 171 -20.69 -4.09 11.74
CA ASP A 171 -21.81 -4.96 12.12
C ASP A 171 -21.40 -6.18 12.95
N VAL A 172 -20.09 -6.43 13.14
CA VAL A 172 -19.61 -7.66 13.78
C VAL A 172 -18.60 -7.30 14.86
N GLY A 173 -19.03 -7.36 16.12
CA GLY A 173 -18.13 -7.41 17.29
C GLY A 173 -17.33 -8.71 17.35
N GLY A 174 -16.62 -9.00 16.26
CA GLY A 174 -15.97 -10.27 15.97
C GLY A 174 -14.67 -10.44 16.74
N SER A 175 -14.40 -11.69 17.12
CA SER A 175 -13.14 -12.11 17.71
C SER A 175 -11.97 -11.97 16.71
N ILE A 176 -10.74 -12.02 17.21
CA ILE A 176 -9.54 -12.08 16.34
C ILE A 176 -9.60 -13.23 15.33
N LYS A 177 -10.23 -14.35 15.71
CA LYS A 177 -10.43 -15.51 14.84
C LYS A 177 -11.32 -15.18 13.65
N ASP A 178 -12.33 -14.32 13.83
CA ASP A 178 -13.20 -13.89 12.73
C ASP A 178 -12.43 -13.00 11.75
N LEU A 179 -11.60 -12.10 12.26
CA LEU A 179 -10.70 -11.28 11.43
C LEU A 179 -9.73 -12.16 10.64
N LEU A 180 -9.07 -13.12 11.29
CA LEU A 180 -8.16 -14.05 10.61
C LEU A 180 -8.90 -14.85 9.54
N GLY A 181 -10.11 -15.35 9.82
CA GLY A 181 -10.95 -16.03 8.83
C GLY A 181 -11.30 -15.14 7.62
N HIS A 182 -11.53 -13.84 7.84
CA HIS A 182 -11.73 -12.90 6.74
C HIS A 182 -10.46 -12.66 5.91
N ILE A 183 -9.30 -12.54 6.57
CA ILE A 183 -8.02 -12.42 5.87
C ILE A 183 -7.71 -13.72 5.09
N GLU A 184 -8.04 -14.90 5.63
CA GLU A 184 -7.92 -16.16 4.90
C GLU A 184 -8.82 -16.21 3.66
N ILE A 185 -10.10 -15.87 3.79
CA ILE A 185 -11.02 -15.78 2.65
C ILE A 185 -10.51 -14.78 1.61
N PHE A 186 -9.93 -13.67 2.06
CA PHE A 186 -9.28 -12.70 1.18
C PHE A 186 -8.09 -13.35 0.46
N PHE A 187 -7.14 -13.96 1.15
CA PHE A 187 -6.02 -14.62 0.47
C PHE A 187 -6.50 -15.73 -0.47
N ASP A 188 -7.51 -16.52 -0.13
CA ASP A 188 -8.03 -17.55 -1.01
C ASP A 188 -8.65 -16.97 -2.29
N LYS A 189 -9.45 -15.89 -2.17
CA LYS A 189 -10.10 -15.24 -3.32
C LYS A 189 -9.15 -14.40 -4.17
N PHE A 190 -8.20 -13.75 -3.54
CA PHE A 190 -7.34 -12.73 -4.16
C PHE A 190 -5.92 -13.22 -4.42
N SER A 191 -5.57 -14.43 -3.97
CA SER A 191 -4.22 -15.02 -4.03
C SER A 191 -3.51 -14.70 -5.33
N THR A 192 -4.08 -15.10 -6.49
CA THR A 192 -3.41 -14.89 -7.79
C THR A 192 -3.10 -13.41 -8.06
N LEU A 193 -4.10 -12.51 -7.99
CA LEU A 193 -3.89 -11.09 -8.27
C LEU A 193 -2.97 -10.43 -7.25
N PHE A 194 -3.13 -10.78 -5.97
CA PHE A 194 -2.25 -10.31 -4.90
C PHE A 194 -0.80 -10.77 -5.15
N TYR A 195 -0.59 -12.03 -5.48
CA TYR A 195 0.71 -12.61 -5.75
C TYR A 195 1.35 -12.01 -7.00
N ASP A 196 0.60 -11.85 -8.08
CA ASP A 196 1.12 -11.25 -9.30
C ASP A 196 1.51 -9.78 -9.03
N THR A 197 0.63 -9.02 -8.35
CA THR A 197 0.91 -7.61 -8.03
C THR A 197 2.17 -7.50 -7.17
N THR A 198 2.23 -8.27 -6.10
CA THR A 198 3.38 -8.26 -5.20
C THR A 198 4.64 -8.87 -5.82
N ARG A 199 4.53 -9.73 -6.84
CA ARG A 199 5.67 -10.23 -7.61
C ARG A 199 6.29 -9.11 -8.45
N HIS A 200 5.49 -8.28 -9.11
CA HIS A 200 5.98 -7.09 -9.82
C HIS A 200 6.70 -6.13 -8.87
N LEU A 201 6.15 -5.94 -7.67
CA LEU A 201 6.74 -5.09 -6.65
C LEU A 201 7.92 -5.74 -5.90
N ALA A 202 8.07 -7.06 -5.91
CA ALA A 202 9.17 -7.71 -5.20
C ALA A 202 10.52 -7.56 -5.91
N LEU A 203 10.53 -7.18 -7.19
CA LEU A 203 11.73 -7.09 -8.03
C LEU A 203 12.69 -5.97 -7.61
N SER A 204 12.16 -4.89 -7.02
CA SER A 204 12.98 -3.84 -6.43
C SER A 204 12.55 -3.60 -4.98
N ASN A 205 13.49 -3.17 -4.15
CA ASN A 205 13.23 -2.86 -2.75
C ASN A 205 13.79 -1.48 -2.40
N PRO A 206 13.39 -0.41 -3.14
CA PRO A 206 13.84 0.92 -2.82
C PRO A 206 13.37 1.29 -1.43
N ARG A 207 14.17 2.07 -0.73
CA ARG A 207 13.84 2.57 0.59
C ARG A 207 13.49 4.05 0.45
N ASP A 208 12.52 4.50 1.23
CA ASP A 208 12.34 5.93 1.47
C ASP A 208 13.54 6.49 2.27
N HIS A 209 13.55 7.79 2.57
CA HIS A 209 14.66 8.41 3.29
C HIS A 209 14.40 8.56 4.80
N TYR A 210 13.35 7.94 5.34
CA TYR A 210 13.06 8.09 6.76
C TYR A 210 14.15 7.45 7.62
N ARG A 211 14.50 8.13 8.73
CA ARG A 211 15.53 7.68 9.68
C ARG A 211 15.01 6.68 10.73
N CYS A 212 13.86 6.07 10.49
CA CYS A 212 13.24 5.19 11.47
C CYS A 212 14.03 3.89 11.67
N ARG A 213 14.21 3.50 12.94
CA ARG A 213 14.93 2.27 13.30
C ARG A 213 14.11 1.01 13.04
N CYS A 214 12.85 1.11 12.65
CA CYS A 214 12.07 -0.04 12.19
C CYS A 214 12.65 -0.64 10.89
N SER A 215 13.36 0.15 10.08
CA SER A 215 14.07 -0.32 8.89
C SER A 215 15.32 0.54 8.59
N PRO A 216 16.54 0.02 8.83
CA PRO A 216 17.76 0.78 8.62
C PRO A 216 17.91 1.22 7.16
N GLY A 217 18.20 2.50 6.96
CA GLY A 217 18.33 3.11 5.63
C GLY A 217 17.00 3.40 4.94
N GLY A 218 15.89 3.44 5.69
CA GLY A 218 14.56 3.78 5.21
C GLY A 218 13.64 2.57 5.10
N CYS A 219 12.34 2.83 5.16
CA CYS A 219 11.30 1.82 5.05
C CYS A 219 11.13 1.41 3.59
N PRO A 220 11.24 0.12 3.26
CA PRO A 220 10.85 -0.37 1.96
C PRO A 220 9.31 -0.50 1.84
N PRO A 221 8.77 -0.63 0.61
CA PRO A 221 7.33 -0.73 0.37
C PRO A 221 6.63 -1.84 1.16
N ILE A 222 7.31 -2.97 1.39
CA ILE A 222 6.77 -4.06 2.20
C ILE A 222 6.44 -3.64 3.63
N ILE A 223 7.16 -2.67 4.22
CA ILE A 223 6.84 -2.15 5.55
C ILE A 223 5.49 -1.43 5.55
N TRP A 224 5.11 -0.79 4.44
CA TRP A 224 3.80 -0.13 4.33
C TRP A 224 2.65 -1.15 4.29
N LEU A 225 2.85 -2.30 3.64
CA LEU A 225 1.92 -3.44 3.72
C LEU A 225 1.76 -3.90 5.17
N LEU A 226 2.87 -4.17 5.85
CA LEU A 226 2.85 -4.66 7.23
C LEU A 226 2.24 -3.66 8.20
N ARG A 227 2.51 -2.36 7.99
CA ARG A 227 1.90 -1.28 8.75
C ARG A 227 0.40 -1.21 8.53
N GLY A 228 -0.08 -1.37 7.31
CA GLY A 228 -1.52 -1.46 7.05
C GLY A 228 -2.15 -2.61 7.82
N PHE A 229 -1.52 -3.79 7.85
CA PHE A 229 -1.98 -4.92 8.65
C PHE A 229 -1.91 -4.64 10.17
N SER A 230 -0.81 -4.06 10.66
CA SER A 230 -0.69 -3.67 12.08
C SER A 230 -1.79 -2.68 12.47
N HIS A 231 -2.05 -1.68 11.63
CA HIS A 231 -3.11 -0.70 11.86
C HIS A 231 -4.51 -1.34 11.82
N MET A 232 -4.75 -2.28 10.90
CA MET A 232 -5.99 -3.07 10.88
C MET A 232 -6.17 -3.85 12.18
N LEU A 233 -5.13 -4.57 12.63
CA LEU A 233 -5.16 -5.39 13.83
C LEU A 233 -5.32 -4.54 15.09
N THR A 234 -4.55 -3.47 15.24
CA THR A 234 -4.63 -2.57 16.39
C THR A 234 -5.98 -1.89 16.47
N LYS A 235 -6.56 -1.42 15.36
CA LYS A 235 -7.91 -0.85 15.34
C LYS A 235 -9.00 -1.87 15.66
N TRP A 236 -8.87 -3.11 15.18
CA TRP A 236 -9.80 -4.20 15.49
C TRP A 236 -9.69 -4.63 16.97
N CYS A 237 -8.47 -4.75 17.48
CA CYS A 237 -8.15 -5.21 18.83
C CYS A 237 -8.18 -4.09 19.89
N ALA A 238 -8.25 -2.82 19.50
CA ALA A 238 -8.45 -1.68 20.41
C ALA A 238 -9.72 -1.83 21.27
N TYR A 239 -10.63 -2.71 20.85
CA TYR A 239 -11.80 -3.10 21.64
C TYR A 239 -11.59 -4.28 22.59
N GLN A 240 -10.51 -5.10 22.48
CA GLN A 240 -10.44 -6.37 23.23
C GLN A 240 -9.11 -6.83 23.85
N THR A 241 -7.88 -6.49 23.42
CA THR A 241 -6.61 -6.78 24.18
C THR A 241 -5.34 -6.41 23.38
N ARG A 242 -4.18 -6.33 24.06
CA ARG A 242 -2.88 -5.91 23.49
C ARG A 242 -2.34 -6.91 22.43
N VAL A 243 -1.61 -6.33 21.48
CA VAL A 243 -1.02 -6.80 20.21
C VAL A 243 -0.17 -8.10 20.17
N PRO A 244 0.42 -8.68 21.24
CA PRO A 244 1.45 -9.69 21.00
C PRO A 244 1.02 -11.13 20.68
N GLU A 245 -0.23 -11.50 20.95
CA GLU A 245 -0.74 -12.83 20.60
C GLU A 245 -1.12 -12.91 19.11
N SER A 246 -1.63 -11.80 18.56
CA SER A 246 -1.94 -11.67 17.14
C SER A 246 -0.70 -11.64 16.25
N LEU A 247 0.47 -11.27 16.78
CA LEU A 247 1.71 -11.13 16.01
C LEU A 247 2.10 -12.42 15.29
N ALA A 248 2.03 -13.58 15.95
CA ALA A 248 2.43 -14.85 15.34
C ALA A 248 1.40 -15.40 14.38
N GLU A 249 0.11 -15.25 14.67
CA GLU A 249 -0.96 -15.64 13.74
C GLU A 249 -0.95 -14.73 12.51
N THR A 250 -0.62 -13.45 12.69
CA THR A 250 -0.45 -12.46 11.61
C THR A 250 0.80 -12.73 10.81
N ILE A 251 1.93 -13.02 11.47
CA ILE A 251 3.18 -13.41 10.83
C ILE A 251 2.95 -14.71 10.05
N ASP A 252 2.30 -15.72 10.63
CA ASP A 252 2.03 -16.97 9.91
C ASP A 252 1.13 -16.71 8.69
N LEU A 253 0.08 -15.92 8.86
CA LEU A 253 -0.85 -15.63 7.76
C LEU A 253 -0.19 -14.79 6.64
N ILE A 254 0.57 -13.75 6.98
CA ILE A 254 1.20 -12.86 6.01
C ILE A 254 2.51 -13.46 5.46
N LEU A 255 3.31 -14.15 6.26
CA LEU A 255 4.57 -14.74 5.81
C LEU A 255 4.34 -16.08 5.11
N ALA A 256 3.45 -16.94 5.63
CA ALA A 256 3.20 -18.25 5.04
C ALA A 256 2.20 -18.19 3.85
N LYS A 257 1.18 -17.31 3.92
CA LYS A 257 0.23 -17.14 2.80
C LYS A 257 0.41 -15.85 2.01
N GLY A 258 1.07 -14.83 2.53
CA GLY A 258 1.10 -13.52 1.86
C GLY A 258 2.00 -13.50 0.63
N ASN A 259 3.16 -14.17 0.59
CA ASN A 259 3.95 -14.18 -0.65
C ASN A 259 5.14 -15.17 -0.68
N PRO A 260 5.21 -16.13 -1.62
CA PRO A 260 6.42 -16.94 -1.82
C PRO A 260 7.61 -16.15 -2.40
N PHE A 261 7.38 -14.98 -2.99
CA PHE A 261 8.36 -14.20 -3.76
C PHE A 261 9.15 -13.18 -2.94
N TRP A 262 8.92 -13.05 -1.63
CA TRP A 262 9.71 -12.12 -0.84
C TRP A 262 11.20 -12.47 -0.91
N THR A 263 12.06 -11.47 -1.04
CA THR A 263 13.51 -11.69 -0.96
C THR A 263 13.93 -11.95 0.48
N GLY A 264 15.17 -12.41 0.69
CA GLY A 264 15.74 -12.52 2.04
C GLY A 264 15.71 -11.18 2.79
N ASP A 265 15.99 -10.08 2.09
CA ASP A 265 16.00 -8.73 2.67
C ASP A 265 14.59 -8.23 3.02
N GLN A 266 13.58 -8.57 2.22
CA GLN A 266 12.19 -8.28 2.51
C GLN A 266 11.70 -9.05 3.74
N LEU A 267 12.06 -10.32 3.86
CA LEU A 267 11.77 -11.11 5.07
C LEU A 267 12.44 -10.51 6.30
N LYS A 268 13.73 -10.18 6.22
CA LYS A 268 14.45 -9.51 7.32
C LYS A 268 13.80 -8.19 7.72
N SER A 269 13.38 -7.39 6.74
CA SER A 269 12.68 -6.12 6.98
C SER A 269 11.34 -6.36 7.68
N ALA A 270 10.60 -7.38 7.27
CA ALA A 270 9.33 -7.74 7.88
C ALA A 270 9.46 -8.18 9.34
N VAL A 271 10.44 -9.05 9.62
CA VAL A 271 10.72 -9.55 10.97
C VAL A 271 11.18 -8.41 11.87
N ARG A 272 12.06 -7.55 11.36
CA ARG A 272 12.51 -6.38 12.09
C ARG A 272 11.35 -5.48 12.45
N TYR A 273 10.49 -5.15 11.49
CA TYR A 273 9.31 -4.32 11.73
C TYR A 273 8.40 -4.91 12.81
N TRP A 274 8.06 -6.19 12.71
CA TRP A 274 7.19 -6.82 13.70
C TRP A 274 7.83 -6.98 15.08
N THR A 275 9.13 -7.21 15.13
CA THR A 275 9.88 -7.20 16.40
C THR A 275 9.92 -5.80 17.00
N PHE A 276 10.09 -4.77 16.17
CA PHE A 276 10.03 -3.37 16.57
C PHE A 276 8.66 -3.01 17.18
N GLU A 277 7.56 -3.41 16.52
CA GLU A 277 6.19 -3.25 17.03
C GLU A 277 6.00 -3.99 18.37
N ALA A 278 6.50 -5.22 18.47
CA ALA A 278 6.36 -6.06 19.67
C ALA A 278 7.10 -5.51 20.89
N LEU A 279 8.18 -4.77 20.66
CA LEU A 279 8.96 -4.08 21.69
C LEU A 279 8.37 -2.70 22.05
N GLU A 280 7.26 -2.30 21.41
CA GLU A 280 6.58 -1.02 21.63
C GLU A 280 7.52 0.19 21.41
N LEU A 281 8.41 0.09 20.41
CA LEU A 281 9.28 1.19 19.99
C LEU A 281 8.49 2.23 19.18
N ARG A 282 8.89 3.49 19.24
CA ARG A 282 8.20 4.58 18.54
C ARG A 282 8.71 4.74 17.11
N HIS A 283 7.78 4.76 16.16
CA HIS A 283 8.11 5.05 14.76
C HIS A 283 8.42 6.53 14.57
N THR A 284 9.57 6.82 13.96
CA THR A 284 9.91 8.16 13.44
C THR A 284 9.70 8.29 11.94
N CYS A 285 9.18 7.23 11.29
CA CYS A 285 8.84 7.26 9.88
C CYS A 285 7.46 7.92 9.68
N ASN A 286 7.43 8.95 8.83
CA ASN A 286 6.19 9.63 8.50
C ASN A 286 5.49 8.92 7.33
N HIS A 287 4.71 7.90 7.64
CA HIS A 287 3.80 7.27 6.67
C HIS A 287 2.35 7.68 6.91
N GLY A 288 2.15 8.95 7.32
CA GLY A 288 0.82 9.53 7.50
C GLY A 288 -0.02 9.39 6.23
N GLY A 289 -1.32 9.20 6.40
CA GLY A 289 -2.25 9.21 5.26
C GLY A 289 -2.35 10.59 4.61
N GLU A 290 -2.86 10.65 3.38
CA GLU A 290 -3.08 11.94 2.70
C GLU A 290 -3.92 12.94 3.50
N GLY A 291 -3.40 14.16 3.65
CA GLY A 291 -4.05 15.32 4.29
C GLY A 291 -3.08 16.34 4.89
N GLU A 292 -3.58 17.48 5.38
CA GLU A 292 -2.82 18.58 6.04
C GLU A 292 -2.03 18.15 7.30
N TYR A 293 -2.06 16.87 7.66
CA TYR A 293 -1.36 16.26 8.80
C TYR A 293 -0.01 15.62 8.43
N PHE A 294 0.50 15.83 7.22
CA PHE A 294 1.87 15.46 6.82
C PHE A 294 2.96 16.35 7.43
N GLN A 295 2.72 16.99 8.57
CA GLN A 295 3.82 17.57 9.32
C GLN A 295 4.71 16.40 9.78
N GLY A 296 5.80 16.19 9.05
CA GLY A 296 6.84 15.27 9.48
C GLY A 296 7.30 15.69 10.86
N MET A 297 7.67 14.69 11.66
CA MET A 297 8.40 14.89 12.88
C MET A 297 9.66 15.69 12.56
N ASP A 298 9.91 16.77 13.30
CA ASP A 298 11.14 17.53 13.11
C ASP A 298 12.36 16.73 13.59
N GLU A 299 13.56 17.16 13.18
CA GLU A 299 14.79 16.42 13.49
C GLU A 299 15.07 16.34 15.00
N GLU A 300 14.64 17.35 15.78
CA GLU A 300 14.84 17.38 17.23
C GLU A 300 13.96 16.34 17.93
N GLU A 301 12.67 16.24 17.56
CA GLU A 301 11.75 15.22 18.07
C GLU A 301 12.19 13.81 17.66
N ILE A 302 12.69 13.63 16.42
CA ILE A 302 13.28 12.35 15.99
C ILE A 302 14.45 11.98 16.89
N ASP A 303 15.39 12.90 17.11
CA ASP A 303 16.59 12.62 17.90
C ASP A 303 16.23 12.36 19.38
N GLU A 304 15.28 13.08 19.97
CA GLU A 304 14.76 12.83 21.32
C GLU A 304 14.20 11.39 21.45
N ILE A 305 13.35 10.97 20.52
CA ILE A 305 12.80 9.61 20.51
C ILE A 305 13.91 8.56 20.43
N LEU A 306 14.91 8.78 19.57
CA LEU A 306 16.02 7.84 19.39
C LEU A 306 16.92 7.76 20.63
N GLU A 307 17.13 8.87 21.32
CA GLU A 307 17.88 8.92 22.58
C GLU A 307 17.13 8.20 23.70
N GLU A 308 15.83 8.43 23.84
CA GLU A 308 14.99 7.77 24.85
C GLU A 308 14.88 6.26 24.61
N ASP A 309 14.77 5.84 23.35
CA ASP A 309 14.61 4.43 22.98
C ASP A 309 15.95 3.68 22.84
N VAL A 310 17.10 4.33 23.04
CA VAL A 310 18.45 3.78 22.78
C VAL A 310 18.68 2.40 23.40
N PHE A 311 18.21 2.19 24.63
CA PHE A 311 18.35 0.93 25.33
C PHE A 311 17.53 -0.19 24.66
N VAL A 312 16.26 0.06 24.34
CA VAL A 312 15.39 -0.93 23.69
C VAL A 312 15.81 -1.17 22.24
N LEU A 313 16.34 -0.14 21.57
CA LEU A 313 16.95 -0.27 20.25
C LEU A 313 18.16 -1.20 20.25
N SER A 314 19.02 -1.14 21.28
CA SER A 314 20.15 -2.07 21.40
C SER A 314 19.69 -3.54 21.47
N ILE A 315 18.62 -3.80 22.22
CA ILE A 315 17.99 -5.12 22.35
C ILE A 315 17.38 -5.58 21.02
N LEU A 316 16.78 -4.66 20.25
CA LEU A 316 16.31 -4.97 18.91
C LEU A 316 17.46 -5.41 18.00
N GLU A 317 18.62 -4.73 18.04
CA GLU A 317 19.77 -5.14 17.23
C GLU A 317 20.30 -6.53 17.63
N GLU A 318 20.40 -6.81 18.92
CA GLU A 318 20.80 -8.15 19.42
C GLU A 318 19.83 -9.24 18.94
N LEU A 319 18.51 -8.98 19.01
CA LEU A 319 17.50 -9.87 18.48
C LEU A 319 17.67 -10.07 16.97
N MET A 320 17.88 -9.00 16.20
CA MET A 320 18.07 -9.13 14.75
C MET A 320 19.34 -9.91 14.39
N GLU A 321 20.43 -9.77 15.15
CA GLU A 321 21.63 -10.60 14.98
C GLU A 321 21.36 -12.08 15.31
N GLU A 322 20.61 -12.34 16.38
CA GLU A 322 20.16 -13.69 16.75
C GLU A 322 19.29 -14.31 15.64
N PHE A 323 18.35 -13.54 15.09
CA PHE A 323 17.49 -13.96 13.99
C PHE A 323 18.31 -14.31 12.74
N GLU A 324 19.25 -13.45 12.35
CA GLU A 324 20.10 -13.68 11.18
C GLU A 324 21.02 -14.88 11.37
N THR A 325 21.57 -15.07 12.57
CA THR A 325 22.37 -16.26 12.92
C THR A 325 21.53 -17.52 12.77
N ARG A 326 20.30 -17.54 13.29
CA ARG A 326 19.38 -18.67 13.17
C ARG A 326 18.96 -18.93 11.71
N LEU A 327 18.76 -17.88 10.90
CA LEU A 327 18.51 -18.01 9.46
C LEU A 327 19.68 -18.69 8.73
N ASN A 328 20.91 -18.25 9.03
CA ASN A 328 22.11 -18.76 8.37
C ASN A 328 22.44 -20.20 8.78
N LEU A 329 22.14 -20.59 10.03
CA LEU A 329 22.30 -21.96 10.52
C LEU A 329 21.30 -22.95 9.92
N GLY A 330 20.17 -22.46 9.37
CA GLY A 330 19.08 -23.28 8.85
C GLY A 330 19.10 -23.58 7.34
N GLN A 331 20.12 -23.11 6.59
CA GLN A 331 20.32 -23.26 5.14
C GLN A 331 19.08 -23.64 4.31
N GLU A 332 18.14 -22.71 4.23
CA GLU A 332 17.42 -22.26 3.03
C GLU A 332 16.36 -21.25 3.49
N SER A 333 16.42 -20.01 2.98
CA SER A 333 15.43 -18.98 3.29
C SER A 333 13.99 -19.43 2.99
N GLU A 334 13.83 -20.42 2.11
CA GLU A 334 12.54 -21.01 1.76
C GLU A 334 11.96 -21.89 2.88
N ILE A 335 12.83 -22.58 3.65
CA ILE A 335 12.42 -23.36 4.82
C ILE A 335 11.91 -22.43 5.91
N VAL A 336 12.64 -21.36 6.26
CA VAL A 336 12.19 -20.44 7.32
C VAL A 336 10.93 -19.65 6.94
N ARG A 337 10.76 -19.30 5.66
CA ARG A 337 9.52 -18.64 5.18
C ARG A 337 8.27 -19.47 5.41
N ARG A 338 8.35 -20.79 5.24
CA ARG A 338 7.21 -21.70 5.37
C ARG A 338 7.19 -22.49 6.68
N ASN A 339 8.20 -22.33 7.53
CA ASN A 339 8.30 -23.07 8.77
C ASN A 339 7.56 -22.34 9.89
N VAL A 340 6.26 -22.62 9.98
CA VAL A 340 5.37 -22.20 11.07
C VAL A 340 5.97 -22.53 12.45
N SER A 341 6.68 -23.64 12.59
CA SER A 341 7.31 -24.03 13.86
C SER A 341 8.46 -23.10 14.23
N PHE A 342 9.21 -22.56 13.28
CA PHE A 342 10.22 -21.53 13.57
C PHE A 342 9.58 -20.28 14.18
N TRP A 343 8.47 -19.80 13.63
CA TRP A 343 7.80 -18.61 14.17
C TRP A 343 7.22 -18.88 15.55
N ASN A 344 6.47 -19.97 15.71
CA ASN A 344 5.71 -20.25 16.93
C ASN A 344 6.55 -20.82 18.08
N GLU A 345 7.55 -21.63 17.77
CA GLU A 345 8.33 -22.34 18.80
C GLU A 345 9.68 -21.68 19.09
N ILE A 346 10.19 -20.85 18.16
CA ILE A 346 11.50 -20.22 18.29
C ILE A 346 11.42 -18.71 18.41
N TRP A 347 10.94 -18.01 17.38
CA TRP A 347 11.08 -16.56 17.31
C TRP A 347 10.12 -15.83 18.24
N LEU A 348 8.83 -16.18 18.19
CA LEU A 348 7.82 -15.54 19.02
C LEU A 348 8.06 -15.73 20.52
N PRO A 349 8.35 -16.95 21.04
CA PRO A 349 8.67 -17.11 22.45
C PRO A 349 9.87 -16.25 22.89
N ARG A 350 10.88 -16.13 22.02
CA ARG A 350 12.06 -15.31 22.28
C ARG A 350 11.73 -13.81 22.39
N VAL A 351 10.96 -13.27 21.45
CA VAL A 351 10.52 -11.86 21.49
C VAL A 351 9.64 -11.61 22.73
N ARG A 352 8.77 -12.56 23.10
CA ARG A 352 7.93 -12.47 24.31
C ARG A 352 8.78 -12.43 25.59
N GLU A 353 9.76 -13.32 25.72
CA GLU A 353 10.68 -13.36 26.86
C GLU A 353 11.36 -12.01 27.07
N VAL A 354 11.91 -11.42 25.98
CA VAL A 354 12.56 -10.11 26.02
C VAL A 354 11.59 -9.01 26.43
N ARG A 355 10.39 -8.98 25.84
CA ARG A 355 9.37 -7.98 26.16
C ARG A 355 8.90 -8.08 27.62
N ASP A 356 8.71 -9.29 28.13
CA ASP A 356 8.27 -9.51 29.51
C ASP A 356 9.39 -9.10 30.50
N SER A 357 10.65 -9.38 30.15
CA SER A 357 11.82 -8.86 30.87
C SER A 357 11.82 -7.32 30.88
N LEU A 358 11.67 -6.66 29.73
CA LEU A 358 11.60 -5.20 29.63
C LEU A 358 10.46 -4.60 30.45
N SER A 359 9.28 -5.21 30.40
CA SER A 359 8.11 -4.78 31.17
C SER A 359 8.38 -4.86 32.67
N SER A 360 9.04 -5.92 33.14
CA SER A 360 9.43 -6.06 34.54
C SER A 360 10.45 -4.99 34.98
N HIS A 361 11.37 -4.59 34.11
CA HIS A 361 12.33 -3.51 34.39
C HIS A 361 11.63 -2.16 34.46
N ARG A 362 10.80 -1.81 33.47
CA ARG A 362 10.01 -0.56 33.46
C ARG A 362 9.12 -0.42 34.70
N MET A 363 8.49 -1.51 35.14
CA MET A 363 7.70 -1.51 36.38
C MET A 363 8.56 -1.21 37.61
N ARG A 364 9.76 -1.80 37.72
CA ARG A 364 10.68 -1.53 38.83
C ARG A 364 11.17 -0.08 38.85
N ASP A 365 11.50 0.48 37.68
CA ASP A 365 11.96 1.87 37.58
C ASP A 365 10.86 2.87 37.90
N ASN A 366 9.63 2.62 37.44
CA ASN A 366 8.48 3.45 37.79
C ASN A 366 8.14 3.37 39.29
N GLN A 367 8.19 2.17 39.88
CA GLN A 367 8.02 2.01 41.32
C GLN A 367 9.11 2.76 42.10
N LYS A 368 10.36 2.70 41.64
CA LYS A 368 11.47 3.43 42.24
C LYS A 368 11.25 4.95 42.18
N ARG A 369 10.88 5.50 41.02
CA ARG A 369 10.57 6.93 40.87
C ARG A 369 9.39 7.35 41.75
N GLN A 370 8.33 6.54 41.82
CA GLN A 370 7.19 6.82 42.70
C GLN A 370 7.58 6.81 44.18
N CYS A 371 8.46 5.89 44.61
CA CYS A 371 9.01 5.90 45.96
C CYS A 371 9.85 7.16 46.23
N GLU A 372 10.69 7.57 45.28
CA GLU A 372 11.51 8.79 45.38
C GLU A 372 10.63 10.06 45.46
N GLU A 373 9.53 10.13 44.68
CA GLU A 373 8.58 11.26 44.69
C GLU A 373 7.81 11.41 46.01
N ILE A 374 7.53 10.31 46.71
CA ILE A 374 6.90 10.35 48.05
C ILE A 374 7.91 10.47 49.20
N GLY A 375 9.20 10.67 48.89
CA GLY A 375 10.27 10.89 49.87
C GLY A 375 10.81 9.63 50.54
N VAL A 376 10.58 8.45 49.95
CA VAL A 376 11.18 7.18 50.38
C VAL A 376 12.52 7.02 49.65
N VAL A 377 13.61 7.28 50.36
CA VAL A 377 15.01 7.15 49.89
C VAL A 377 15.61 5.82 50.29
#